data_AF-A0A9Q3YVJ3-F1
#
_entry.id   AF-A0A9Q3YVJ3-F1
#
_cell.length_a   1.000
_cell.length_b   1.000
_cell.length_c   1.000
_cell.angle_alpha   90.00
_cell.angle_beta   90.00
_cell.angle_gamma   90.00
#
_symmetry.space_group_name_H-M   'P 1'
#
loop_
_entity.id
_entity.type
_entity.pdbx_description
1 polymer ?
#
loop_
_entity_poly.entity_id
_entity_poly.type
_entity_poly.pdbx_seq_one_letter_code
_entity_poly.pdbx_strand_id
1 'polypeptide(L)'
;MAVKISLALSELNNSVIKPELGNEKTFEEFERDYNEEWIESIKYLSMDTFIQMFKEGKTDGGVMTFMGCIRDFYAGNYIIDTLSKGTISEEMFYDRLIEDIRKLQFIEDYEKEIEFPSVRIMDFPEGEKKIAIFPANYTVLLPKVDYVFLMKKNDTIAQVPYDDFIKYISKQAKRVDELQYIIHPINEIEHYKILLHFKTLENEKNIIQKGLNNETKKETKEEVNKIEKLDSKKWWKFWE
;
A
#
# COMPACT_ATOMS: atom_id res chain seq x y z
N MET A 1 17.00 13.17 -20.66
CA MET A 1 17.48 13.77 -19.38
C MET A 1 18.55 12.92 -18.70
N ALA A 2 18.32 11.61 -18.47
CA ALA A 2 19.31 10.72 -17.83
C ALA A 2 20.68 10.70 -18.54
N VAL A 3 20.71 10.60 -19.87
CA VAL A 3 21.96 10.66 -20.66
C VAL A 3 22.75 11.93 -20.40
N LYS A 4 22.07 13.09 -20.37
CA LYS A 4 22.72 14.39 -20.10
C LYS A 4 23.25 14.48 -18.66
N ILE A 5 22.56 13.90 -17.68
CA ILE A 5 23.05 13.83 -16.30
C ILE A 5 24.28 12.92 -16.20
N SER A 6 24.25 11.74 -16.82
CA SER A 6 25.38 10.82 -16.85
C SER A 6 26.61 11.45 -17.50
N LEU A 7 26.43 12.15 -18.63
CA LEU A 7 27.49 12.91 -19.29
C LEU A 7 28.05 14.00 -18.35
N ALA A 8 27.19 14.82 -17.75
CA ALA A 8 27.62 15.89 -16.85
C ALA A 8 28.37 15.38 -15.60
N LEU A 9 27.87 14.30 -14.97
CA LEU A 9 28.53 13.69 -13.82
C LEU A 9 29.87 13.07 -14.19
N SER A 10 29.96 12.47 -15.37
CA SER A 10 31.19 11.86 -15.84
C SER A 10 32.23 12.92 -16.21
N GLU A 11 31.79 14.07 -16.76
CA GLU A 11 32.65 15.22 -17.05
C GLU A 11 33.17 15.85 -15.75
N LEU A 12 32.29 16.08 -14.77
CA LEU A 12 32.66 16.64 -13.46
C LEU A 12 33.69 15.77 -12.72
N ASN A 13 33.59 14.44 -12.85
CA ASN A 13 34.45 13.50 -12.14
C ASN A 13 35.63 12.99 -12.97
N ASN A 14 35.74 13.42 -14.24
CA ASN A 14 36.70 12.90 -15.21
C ASN A 14 36.70 11.35 -15.26
N SER A 15 35.51 10.76 -15.23
CA SER A 15 35.31 9.31 -15.25
C SER A 15 34.90 8.82 -16.64
N VAL A 16 35.02 7.51 -16.86
CA VAL A 16 34.39 6.82 -17.99
C VAL A 16 32.96 6.42 -17.64
N ILE A 17 32.09 6.30 -18.66
CA ILE A 17 30.72 5.85 -18.46
C ILE A 17 30.66 4.35 -18.75
N LYS A 18 30.22 3.57 -17.76
CA LYS A 18 30.00 2.13 -17.90
C LYS A 18 28.50 1.82 -17.80
N PRO A 19 27.82 1.53 -18.92
CA PRO A 19 26.44 1.06 -18.90
C PRO A 19 26.33 -0.26 -18.14
N GLU A 20 25.16 -0.50 -17.52
CA GLU A 20 24.87 -1.75 -16.81
C GLU A 20 24.99 -2.97 -17.73
N LEU A 21 24.54 -2.82 -18.98
CA LEU A 21 24.61 -3.84 -20.03
C LEU A 21 25.55 -3.36 -21.13
N GLY A 22 26.86 -3.38 -20.86
CA GLY A 22 27.83 -3.03 -21.88
C GLY A 22 29.27 -2.85 -21.39
N ASN A 23 30.13 -2.52 -22.34
CA ASN A 23 31.49 -2.10 -22.07
C ASN A 23 31.54 -0.61 -21.75
N GLU A 24 32.64 -0.17 -21.15
CA GLU A 24 32.95 1.25 -20.98
C GLU A 24 32.90 1.99 -22.31
N LYS A 25 32.34 3.20 -22.30
CA LYS A 25 32.15 4.05 -23.46
C LYS A 25 32.75 5.43 -23.22
N THR A 26 33.25 6.06 -24.28
CA THR A 26 33.56 7.50 -24.25
C THR A 26 32.28 8.34 -24.19
N PHE A 27 32.43 9.65 -23.95
CA PHE A 27 31.31 10.58 -23.98
C PHE A 27 30.59 10.58 -25.33
N GLU A 28 31.33 10.65 -26.44
CA GLU A 28 30.75 10.68 -27.77
C GLU A 28 30.07 9.36 -28.13
N GLU A 29 30.66 8.23 -27.74
CA GLU A 29 30.07 6.91 -27.95
C GLU A 29 28.81 6.71 -27.14
N PHE A 30 28.81 7.16 -25.88
CA PHE A 30 27.65 7.07 -25.02
C PHE A 30 26.50 7.95 -25.54
N GLU A 31 26.77 9.18 -25.95
CA GLU A 31 25.75 10.08 -26.51
C GLU A 31 25.21 9.57 -27.85
N ARG A 32 26.07 9.00 -28.70
CA ARG A 32 25.66 8.43 -29.98
C ARG A 32 24.76 7.21 -29.79
N ASP A 33 25.12 6.32 -28.86
CA ASP A 33 24.46 5.02 -28.72
C ASP A 33 23.18 5.11 -27.86
N TYR A 34 23.11 6.07 -26.91
CA TYR A 34 21.95 6.30 -26.04
C TYR A 34 21.29 7.65 -26.37
N ASN A 35 20.66 7.71 -27.53
CA ASN A 35 20.01 8.92 -28.05
C ASN A 35 18.48 8.78 -28.07
N GLU A 36 17.78 9.75 -28.65
CA GLU A 36 16.31 9.74 -28.78
C GLU A 36 15.81 8.56 -29.61
N GLU A 37 16.48 8.21 -30.72
CA GLU A 37 16.11 7.06 -31.56
C GLU A 37 16.21 5.75 -30.79
N TRP A 38 17.24 5.59 -29.97
CA TRP A 38 17.38 4.43 -29.10
C TRP A 38 16.22 4.34 -28.11
N ILE A 39 15.89 5.43 -27.41
CA ILE A 39 14.74 5.47 -26.47
C ILE A 39 13.45 5.05 -27.18
N GLU A 40 13.20 5.62 -28.36
CA GLU A 40 12.02 5.33 -29.15
C GLU A 40 11.96 3.85 -29.59
N SER A 41 13.11 3.24 -29.88
CA SER A 41 13.19 1.84 -30.29
C SER A 41 12.96 0.84 -29.15
N ILE A 42 13.24 1.22 -27.89
CA ILE A 42 13.20 0.28 -26.76
C ILE A 42 12.02 0.48 -25.80
N LYS A 43 11.34 1.63 -25.83
CA LYS A 43 10.34 2.00 -24.81
C LYS A 43 9.16 1.01 -24.69
N TYR A 44 8.82 0.33 -25.78
CA TYR A 44 7.73 -0.65 -25.80
C TYR A 44 8.17 -2.09 -25.51
N LEU A 45 9.47 -2.37 -25.60
CA LEU A 45 10.01 -3.73 -25.73
C LEU A 45 9.75 -4.63 -24.51
N SER A 46 9.38 -4.05 -23.37
CA SER A 46 9.12 -4.77 -22.12
C SER A 46 7.63 -4.81 -21.73
N MET A 47 6.73 -4.25 -22.54
CA MET A 47 5.31 -4.15 -22.18
C MET A 47 4.59 -5.50 -22.15
N ASP A 48 4.85 -6.37 -23.12
CA ASP A 48 4.28 -7.72 -23.12
C ASP A 48 4.74 -8.53 -21.90
N THR A 49 6.04 -8.47 -21.57
CA THR A 49 6.57 -9.12 -20.35
C THR A 49 5.91 -8.56 -19.09
N PHE A 50 5.79 -7.23 -19.00
CA PHE A 50 5.09 -6.57 -17.89
C PHE A 50 3.65 -7.06 -17.74
N ILE A 51 2.89 -7.16 -18.84
CA ILE A 51 1.51 -7.65 -18.84
C ILE A 51 1.44 -9.13 -18.43
N GLN A 52 2.31 -9.96 -18.99
CA GLN A 52 2.35 -11.41 -18.71
C GLN A 52 2.69 -11.72 -17.26
N MET A 53 3.58 -10.94 -16.63
CA MET A 53 3.95 -11.12 -15.22
C MET A 53 2.75 -11.18 -14.27
N PHE A 54 1.69 -10.42 -14.54
CA PHE A 54 0.49 -10.37 -13.71
C PHE A 54 -0.66 -11.25 -14.22
N LYS A 55 -0.78 -11.47 -15.54
CA LYS A 55 -1.83 -12.34 -16.11
C LYS A 55 -1.61 -13.83 -15.85
N GLU A 56 -0.37 -14.29 -15.75
CA GLU A 56 -0.05 -15.72 -15.59
C GLU A 56 -0.14 -16.23 -14.14
N GLY A 57 -0.67 -15.42 -13.20
CA GLY A 57 -0.80 -15.83 -11.79
C GLY A 57 0.53 -16.08 -11.08
N LYS A 58 1.67 -15.71 -11.69
CA LYS A 58 2.99 -15.79 -11.05
C LYS A 58 3.15 -14.81 -9.89
N THR A 59 2.29 -13.81 -9.84
CA THR A 59 2.17 -12.81 -8.78
C THR A 59 0.73 -12.83 -8.24
N ASP A 60 0.33 -13.87 -7.51
CA ASP A 60 -0.95 -13.90 -6.78
C ASP A 60 -1.13 -12.62 -5.94
N GLY A 61 -1.84 -11.64 -6.49
CA GLY A 61 -2.03 -10.32 -5.88
C GLY A 61 -0.76 -9.47 -5.73
N GLY A 62 0.31 -9.74 -6.47
CA GLY A 62 1.53 -8.93 -6.42
C GLY A 62 1.31 -7.52 -6.97
N VAL A 63 2.09 -6.56 -6.48
CA VAL A 63 2.08 -5.16 -6.92
C VAL A 63 3.51 -4.75 -7.23
N MET A 64 3.75 -4.22 -8.44
CA MET A 64 5.00 -3.57 -8.80
C MET A 64 4.93 -2.09 -8.43
N THR A 65 6.00 -1.60 -7.81
CA THR A 65 6.12 -0.19 -7.45
C THR A 65 7.03 0.53 -8.44
N PHE A 66 6.49 1.54 -9.11
CA PHE A 66 7.27 2.49 -9.90
C PHE A 66 7.57 3.68 -8.98
N MET A 67 8.81 3.79 -8.52
CA MET A 67 9.24 4.90 -7.68
C MET A 67 9.30 6.18 -8.52
N GLY A 68 8.35 7.08 -8.30
CA GLY A 68 8.33 8.38 -8.95
C GLY A 68 9.06 9.46 -8.15
N CYS A 69 9.27 10.62 -8.76
CA CYS A 69 9.97 11.73 -8.13
C CYS A 69 9.16 12.35 -6.98
N ILE A 70 7.83 12.39 -7.12
CA ILE A 70 6.91 12.99 -6.15
C ILE A 70 6.16 11.90 -5.41
N ARG A 71 5.69 10.88 -6.15
CA ARG A 71 4.85 9.80 -5.61
C ARG A 71 5.24 8.47 -6.21
N ASP A 72 5.03 7.39 -5.47
CA ASP A 72 5.09 6.06 -6.06
C ASP A 72 3.83 5.80 -6.90
N PHE A 73 3.93 4.95 -7.91
CA PHE A 73 2.79 4.42 -8.66
C PHE A 73 2.78 2.91 -8.54
N TYR A 74 1.63 2.34 -8.17
CA TYR A 74 1.48 0.93 -7.87
C TYR A 74 0.70 0.22 -8.97
N ALA A 75 1.37 -0.68 -9.70
CA ALA A 75 0.78 -1.41 -10.81
C ALA A 75 0.59 -2.90 -10.50
N GLY A 76 -0.56 -3.42 -10.90
CA GLY A 76 -0.92 -4.83 -10.75
C GLY A 76 -2.13 -5.15 -11.62
N ASN A 77 -2.95 -6.09 -11.16
CA ASN A 77 -4.10 -6.59 -11.94
C ASN A 77 -5.12 -5.50 -12.28
N TYR A 78 -5.44 -4.60 -11.35
CA TYR A 78 -6.40 -3.53 -11.63
C TYR A 78 -5.89 -2.53 -12.66
N ILE A 79 -4.63 -2.11 -12.58
CA ILE A 79 -4.03 -1.23 -13.59
C ILE A 79 -4.01 -1.94 -14.94
N ILE A 80 -3.54 -3.19 -14.99
CA ILE A 80 -3.48 -3.94 -16.24
C ILE A 80 -4.86 -4.12 -16.86
N ASP A 81 -5.86 -4.52 -16.08
CA ASP A 81 -7.24 -4.68 -16.55
C ASP A 81 -7.85 -3.35 -16.99
N THR A 82 -7.57 -2.27 -16.27
CA THR A 82 -8.10 -0.94 -16.59
C THR A 82 -7.49 -0.40 -17.88
N LEU A 83 -6.17 -0.49 -18.02
CA LEU A 83 -5.44 0.00 -19.17
C LEU A 83 -5.59 -0.90 -20.39
N SER A 84 -5.83 -2.21 -20.23
CA SER A 84 -6.07 -3.13 -21.33
C SER A 84 -7.46 -2.95 -21.97
N LYS A 85 -8.42 -2.31 -21.30
CA LYS A 85 -9.76 -2.08 -21.85
C LYS A 85 -9.70 -1.17 -23.09
N GLY A 86 -10.08 -1.71 -24.24
CA GLY A 86 -10.08 -0.98 -25.50
C GLY A 86 -8.68 -0.63 -26.02
N THR A 87 -7.66 -1.35 -25.56
CA THR A 87 -6.27 -1.23 -26.04
C THR A 87 -6.02 -2.29 -27.09
N ILE A 88 -5.47 -1.87 -28.23
CA ILE A 88 -5.28 -2.73 -29.41
C ILE A 88 -3.80 -3.07 -29.64
N SER A 89 -2.87 -2.30 -29.03
CA SER A 89 -1.42 -2.51 -29.15
C SER A 89 -0.68 -2.26 -27.84
N GLU A 90 0.55 -2.78 -27.74
CA GLU A 90 1.48 -2.52 -26.63
C GLU A 90 1.82 -1.03 -26.49
N GLU A 91 1.92 -0.32 -27.63
CA GLU A 91 2.18 1.12 -27.66
C GLU A 91 1.07 1.91 -26.95
N MET A 92 -0.19 1.60 -27.26
CA MET A 92 -1.32 2.23 -26.60
C MET A 92 -1.38 1.92 -25.10
N PHE A 93 -0.97 0.71 -24.70
CA PHE A 93 -0.88 0.36 -23.28
C PHE A 93 0.19 1.20 -22.58
N TYR A 94 1.39 1.26 -23.15
CA TYR A 94 2.51 2.04 -22.65
C TYR A 94 2.13 3.51 -22.51
N ASP A 95 1.58 4.12 -23.55
CA ASP A 95 1.23 5.55 -23.55
C ASP A 95 0.21 5.86 -22.45
N ARG A 96 -0.77 4.98 -22.23
CA ARG A 96 -1.75 5.14 -21.15
C ARG A 96 -1.14 4.92 -19.76
N LEU A 97 -0.23 3.95 -19.63
CA LEU A 97 0.48 3.70 -18.37
C LEU A 97 1.32 4.91 -17.97
N ILE A 98 2.11 5.44 -18.90
CA ILE A 98 2.91 6.65 -18.68
C ILE A 98 2.01 7.84 -18.36
N GLU A 99 0.87 7.97 -19.03
CA GLU A 99 -0.11 9.03 -18.74
C GLU A 99 -0.68 8.93 -17.33
N ASP A 100 -1.04 7.73 -16.86
CA ASP A 100 -1.57 7.55 -15.52
C ASP A 100 -0.50 7.77 -14.44
N ILE A 101 0.75 7.34 -14.68
CA ILE A 101 1.90 7.67 -13.83
C ILE A 101 2.06 9.21 -13.77
N ARG A 102 2.03 9.90 -14.91
CA ARG A 102 2.18 11.35 -14.99
C ARG A 102 1.06 12.06 -14.22
N LYS A 103 -0.19 11.64 -14.42
CA LYS A 103 -1.34 12.20 -13.69
C LYS A 103 -1.20 12.04 -12.19
N LEU A 104 -0.68 10.91 -11.70
CA LEU A 104 -0.44 10.72 -10.27
C LEU A 104 0.70 11.59 -9.76
N GLN A 105 1.80 11.75 -10.52
CA GLN A 105 2.91 12.63 -10.13
C GLN A 105 2.44 14.08 -9.95
N PHE A 106 1.50 14.55 -10.77
CA PHE A 106 0.99 15.93 -10.77
C PHE A 106 -0.52 15.98 -10.55
N ILE A 107 -1.01 15.19 -9.58
CA ILE A 107 -2.45 14.99 -9.36
C ILE A 107 -3.19 16.29 -9.04
N GLU A 108 -2.50 17.27 -8.48
CA GLU A 108 -2.99 18.60 -8.18
C GLU A 108 -3.44 19.38 -9.44
N ASP A 109 -2.92 19.05 -10.62
CA ASP A 109 -3.34 19.64 -11.89
C ASP A 109 -4.71 19.09 -12.36
N TYR A 110 -5.14 17.94 -11.80
CA TYR A 110 -6.33 17.20 -12.21
C TYR A 110 -7.42 17.16 -11.13
N GLU A 111 -7.04 17.18 -9.85
CA GLU A 111 -7.94 17.11 -8.70
C GLU A 111 -7.77 18.38 -7.85
N LYS A 112 -8.83 19.19 -7.77
CA LYS A 112 -8.81 20.46 -7.04
C LYS A 112 -8.82 20.22 -5.53
N GLU A 113 -8.04 21.02 -4.80
CA GLU A 113 -8.02 21.06 -3.33
C GLU A 113 -7.77 19.67 -2.72
N ILE A 114 -6.92 18.87 -3.39
CA ILE A 114 -6.50 17.57 -2.89
C ILE A 114 -5.43 17.73 -1.81
N GLU A 115 -5.66 17.06 -0.69
CA GLU A 115 -4.77 17.02 0.46
C GLU A 115 -4.04 15.68 0.54
N PHE A 116 -2.83 15.73 1.09
CA PHE A 116 -1.97 14.58 1.27
C PHE A 116 -1.79 14.32 2.76
N PRO A 117 -2.48 13.31 3.32
CA PRO A 117 -2.45 13.06 4.75
C PRO A 117 -1.04 12.61 5.13
N SER A 118 -0.46 13.20 6.19
CA SER A 118 0.87 12.81 6.64
C SER A 118 0.86 11.35 7.09
N VAL A 119 1.65 10.51 6.42
CA VAL A 119 1.90 9.14 6.85
C VAL A 119 2.94 9.16 7.95
N ARG A 120 2.63 8.54 9.09
CA ARG A 120 3.57 8.37 10.20
C ARG A 120 3.86 6.90 10.43
N ILE A 121 5.09 6.59 10.79
CA ILE A 121 5.47 5.26 11.27
C ILE A 121 5.43 5.32 12.80
N MET A 122 4.73 4.38 13.41
CA MET A 122 4.60 4.28 14.86
C MET A 122 4.86 2.85 15.32
N ASP A 123 5.43 2.73 16.51
CA ASP A 123 5.67 1.44 17.16
C ASP A 123 4.39 0.94 17.84
N PHE A 124 3.89 -0.20 17.38
CA PHE A 124 2.82 -0.94 18.03
C PHE A 124 3.36 -2.23 18.65
N PRO A 125 2.64 -2.88 19.58
CA PRO A 125 3.02 -4.19 20.13
C PRO A 125 3.28 -5.25 19.04
N GLU A 126 2.61 -5.12 17.89
CA GLU A 126 2.74 -6.01 16.73
C GLU A 126 3.89 -5.60 15.77
N GLY A 127 4.63 -4.54 16.08
CA GLY A 127 5.73 -4.00 15.27
C GLY A 127 5.45 -2.59 14.73
N GLU A 128 6.35 -2.11 13.88
CA GLU A 128 6.17 -0.81 13.21
C GLU A 128 4.96 -0.83 12.27
N LYS A 129 4.14 0.22 12.35
CA LYS A 129 2.95 0.38 11.50
C LYS A 129 2.90 1.77 10.89
N LYS A 130 2.52 1.82 9.62
CA LYS A 130 2.20 3.06 8.90
C LYS A 130 0.78 3.47 9.25
N ILE A 131 0.61 4.72 9.63
CA ILE A 131 -0.68 5.32 9.95
C ILE A 131 -0.92 6.57 9.10
N ALA A 132 -2.17 6.82 8.74
CA ALA A 132 -2.60 8.09 8.15
C ALA A 132 -3.81 8.64 8.93
N ILE A 133 -3.83 9.96 9.13
CA ILE A 133 -4.99 10.65 9.71
C ILE A 133 -5.92 11.06 8.57
N PHE A 134 -7.19 10.68 8.65
CA PHE A 134 -8.19 11.05 7.65
C PHE A 134 -9.00 12.27 8.11
N PRO A 135 -8.81 13.46 7.49
CA PRO A 135 -9.55 14.66 7.85
C PRO A 135 -10.94 14.71 7.20
N ALA A 136 -11.87 15.42 7.85
CA ALA A 136 -13.19 15.74 7.27
C ALA A 136 -13.11 16.98 6.37
N ASN A 137 -14.02 17.07 5.39
CA ASN A 137 -14.21 18.18 4.43
C ASN A 137 -13.13 18.36 3.36
N TYR A 138 -12.14 17.47 3.27
CA TYR A 138 -11.08 17.56 2.27
C TYR A 138 -11.16 16.41 1.25
N THR A 139 -10.77 16.70 0.02
CA THR A 139 -10.42 15.64 -0.95
C THR A 139 -9.05 15.13 -0.54
N VAL A 140 -8.86 13.81 -0.45
CA VAL A 140 -7.62 13.25 0.11
C VAL A 140 -7.08 12.16 -0.80
N LEU A 141 -5.80 12.23 -1.18
CA LEU A 141 -5.10 11.07 -1.74
C LEU A 141 -4.62 10.20 -0.57
N LEU A 142 -5.33 9.11 -0.28
CA LEU A 142 -4.98 8.21 0.82
C LEU A 142 -4.06 7.09 0.31
N PRO A 143 -2.77 7.06 0.69
CA PRO A 143 -1.87 5.96 0.35
C PRO A 143 -2.17 4.72 1.19
N LYS A 144 -1.74 3.55 0.73
CA LYS A 144 -1.79 2.31 1.53
C LYS A 144 -1.00 2.48 2.82
N VAL A 145 -1.70 2.31 3.93
CA VAL A 145 -1.17 2.30 5.29
C VAL A 145 -1.72 1.07 6.03
N ASP A 146 -1.18 0.75 7.20
CA ASP A 146 -1.76 -0.30 8.04
C ASP A 146 -3.08 0.17 8.65
N TYR A 147 -3.09 1.40 9.16
CA TYR A 147 -4.26 1.97 9.84
C TYR A 147 -4.59 3.39 9.39
N VAL A 148 -5.89 3.65 9.31
CA VAL A 148 -6.47 4.98 9.15
C VAL A 148 -7.02 5.42 10.50
N PHE A 149 -6.59 6.59 10.94
CA PHE A 149 -7.02 7.19 12.20
C PHE A 149 -8.12 8.20 11.92
N LEU A 150 -9.28 7.96 12.53
CA LEU A 150 -10.42 8.87 12.53
C LEU A 150 -10.45 9.56 13.88
N MET A 151 -10.36 10.88 13.87
CA MET A 151 -10.36 11.67 15.09
C MET A 151 -11.35 12.82 15.00
N LYS A 152 -12.01 13.08 16.12
CA LYS A 152 -12.68 14.35 16.36
C LYS A 152 -11.78 15.17 17.28
N LYS A 153 -11.60 16.46 16.97
CA LYS A 153 -10.66 17.35 17.68
C LYS A 153 -10.87 17.25 19.21
N ASN A 154 -9.83 16.78 19.92
CA ASN A 154 -9.78 16.60 21.39
C ASN A 154 -10.80 15.60 21.97
N ASP A 155 -11.24 14.62 21.18
CA ASP A 155 -12.30 13.69 21.57
C ASP A 155 -11.87 12.24 21.21
N THR A 156 -12.81 11.45 20.72
CA THR A 156 -12.66 10.03 20.42
C THR A 156 -11.76 9.79 19.19
N ILE A 157 -10.93 8.74 19.23
CA ILE A 157 -10.05 8.30 18.13
C ILE A 157 -10.34 6.86 17.77
N ALA A 158 -10.76 6.56 16.54
CA ALA A 158 -10.88 5.20 16.03
C ALA A 158 -9.65 4.83 15.19
N GLN A 159 -9.05 3.68 15.49
CA GLN A 159 -8.01 3.04 14.68
C GLN A 159 -8.69 2.01 13.77
N VAL A 160 -8.59 2.20 12.46
CA VAL A 160 -9.30 1.37 11.48
C VAL A 160 -8.31 0.72 10.53
N PRO A 161 -8.31 -0.60 10.35
CA PRO A 161 -7.52 -1.23 9.29
C PRO A 161 -7.84 -0.62 7.93
N TYR A 162 -6.81 -0.34 7.13
CA TYR A 162 -6.99 0.36 5.85
C TYR A 162 -8.03 -0.29 4.93
N ASP A 163 -7.97 -1.61 4.77
CA ASP A 163 -8.88 -2.32 3.84
C ASP A 163 -10.34 -2.26 4.31
N ASP A 164 -10.56 -2.32 5.64
CA ASP A 164 -11.89 -2.16 6.23
C ASP A 164 -12.42 -0.72 6.02
N PHE A 165 -11.54 0.27 6.17
CA PHE A 165 -11.90 1.67 5.92
C PHE A 165 -12.28 1.90 4.46
N ILE A 166 -11.42 1.53 3.51
CA ILE A 166 -11.68 1.68 2.06
C ILE A 166 -12.97 0.95 1.66
N LYS A 167 -13.19 -0.27 2.16
CA LYS A 167 -14.43 -1.01 1.91
C LYS A 167 -15.67 -0.27 2.40
N TYR A 168 -15.59 0.39 3.56
CA TYR A 168 -16.70 1.16 4.11
C TYR A 168 -16.99 2.43 3.30
N ILE A 169 -15.94 3.16 2.88
CA ILE A 169 -16.07 4.44 2.16
C ILE A 169 -16.04 4.28 0.63
N SER A 170 -16.23 3.07 0.10
CA SER A 170 -15.99 2.75 -1.31
C SER A 170 -16.82 3.57 -2.29
N LYS A 171 -17.96 4.14 -1.85
CA LYS A 171 -18.81 5.02 -2.67
C LYS A 171 -18.22 6.41 -2.85
N GLN A 172 -17.40 6.86 -1.91
CA GLN A 172 -16.72 8.15 -1.92
C GLN A 172 -15.26 8.03 -2.37
N ALA A 173 -14.76 6.80 -2.54
CA ALA A 173 -13.39 6.52 -2.92
C ALA A 173 -13.30 6.18 -4.41
N LYS A 174 -12.42 6.90 -5.11
CA LYS A 174 -11.98 6.61 -6.48
C LYS A 174 -10.60 5.97 -6.40
N ARG A 175 -10.49 4.72 -6.84
CA ARG A 175 -9.20 4.03 -6.97
C ARG A 175 -8.35 4.76 -8.03
N VAL A 176 -7.10 5.05 -7.72
CA VAL A 176 -6.15 5.67 -8.66
C VAL A 176 -5.18 4.64 -9.20
N ASP A 177 -4.71 3.75 -8.34
CA ASP A 177 -3.83 2.66 -8.70
C ASP A 177 -4.06 1.44 -7.80
N GLU A 178 -3.12 0.49 -7.71
CA GLU A 178 -3.34 -0.70 -6.89
C GLU A 178 -3.57 -0.40 -5.41
N LEU A 179 -2.93 0.62 -4.86
CA LEU A 179 -2.78 0.83 -3.42
C LEU A 179 -3.24 2.20 -2.93
N GLN A 180 -3.70 3.07 -3.82
CA GLN A 180 -4.06 4.45 -3.50
C GLN A 180 -5.47 4.81 -3.99
N TYR A 181 -6.15 5.61 -3.18
CA TYR A 181 -7.49 6.08 -3.46
C TYR A 181 -7.57 7.59 -3.25
N ILE A 182 -8.23 8.29 -4.17
CA ILE A 182 -8.77 9.62 -3.92
C ILE A 182 -10.07 9.43 -3.17
N ILE A 183 -10.19 10.06 -2.01
CA ILE A 183 -11.43 10.08 -1.23
C ILE A 183 -11.99 11.49 -1.34
N HIS A 184 -13.19 11.62 -1.90
CA HIS A 184 -13.86 12.91 -2.01
C HIS A 184 -14.33 13.43 -0.64
N PRO A 185 -14.56 14.75 -0.50
CA PRO A 185 -14.86 15.37 0.79
C PRO A 185 -16.06 14.72 1.47
N ILE A 186 -15.84 14.29 2.72
CA ILE A 186 -16.87 13.80 3.62
C ILE A 186 -17.08 14.86 4.69
N ASN A 187 -18.32 15.32 4.87
CA ASN A 187 -18.60 16.36 5.86
C ASN A 187 -18.36 15.87 7.31
N GLU A 188 -18.24 16.79 8.26
CA GLU A 188 -17.96 16.45 9.67
C GLU A 188 -18.99 15.50 10.29
N ILE A 189 -20.26 15.61 9.91
CA ILE A 189 -21.35 14.77 10.45
C ILE A 189 -21.16 13.32 9.98
N GLU A 190 -20.88 13.12 8.70
CA GLU A 190 -20.61 11.82 8.13
C GLU A 190 -19.31 11.24 8.65
N HIS A 191 -18.24 12.04 8.73
CA HIS A 191 -16.98 11.64 9.33
C HIS A 191 -17.17 11.13 10.76
N TYR A 192 -17.96 11.84 11.57
CA TYR A 192 -18.30 11.42 12.92
C TYR A 192 -19.12 10.12 12.97
N LYS A 193 -20.05 9.91 12.03
CA LYS A 193 -20.77 8.63 11.91
C LYS A 193 -19.83 7.48 11.59
N ILE A 194 -18.86 7.69 10.69
CA ILE A 194 -17.85 6.69 10.34
C ILE A 194 -17.01 6.34 11.59
N LEU A 195 -16.57 7.37 12.32
CA LEU A 195 -15.82 7.20 13.57
C LEU A 195 -16.61 6.37 14.60
N LEU A 196 -17.88 6.69 14.84
CA LEU A 196 -18.74 5.97 15.78
C LEU A 196 -18.98 4.52 15.35
N HIS A 197 -19.18 4.28 14.05
CA HIS A 197 -19.33 2.93 13.49
C HIS A 197 -18.14 2.05 13.85
N PHE A 198 -16.92 2.49 13.53
CA PHE A 198 -15.72 1.72 13.81
C PHE A 198 -15.41 1.60 15.31
N LYS A 199 -15.75 2.61 16.11
CA LYS A 199 -15.65 2.51 17.57
C LYS A 199 -16.57 1.44 18.16
N THR A 200 -17.77 1.31 17.62
CA THR A 200 -18.72 0.29 18.07
C THR A 200 -18.18 -1.11 17.78
N LEU A 201 -17.64 -1.32 16.57
CA LEU A 201 -17.01 -2.58 16.18
C LEU A 201 -15.79 -2.93 17.04
N GLU A 202 -14.97 -1.93 17.39
CA GLU A 202 -13.82 -2.12 18.30
C GLU A 202 -14.29 -2.59 19.69
N ASN A 203 -15.34 -1.96 20.23
CA ASN A 203 -15.93 -2.32 21.51
C ASN A 203 -16.53 -3.73 21.50
N GLU A 204 -17.25 -4.11 20.45
CA GLU A 204 -17.82 -5.45 20.28
C GLU A 204 -16.74 -6.53 20.25
N LYS A 205 -15.66 -6.32 19.49
CA LYS A 205 -14.50 -7.23 19.45
C LYS A 205 -13.86 -7.39 20.83
N ASN A 206 -13.70 -6.29 21.56
CA ASN A 206 -13.14 -6.29 22.91
C ASN A 206 -14.06 -7.03 23.92
N ILE A 207 -15.38 -6.90 23.79
CA ILE A 207 -16.36 -7.62 24.63
C ILE A 207 -16.29 -9.12 24.34
N ILE A 208 -16.26 -9.52 23.06
CA ILE A 208 -16.19 -10.93 22.65
C ILE A 208 -14.88 -11.57 23.14
N GLN A 209 -13.74 -10.91 22.97
CA GLN A 209 -12.44 -11.40 23.47
C GLN A 209 -12.43 -11.54 25.01
N LYS A 210 -13.06 -10.61 25.74
CA LYS A 210 -13.20 -10.72 27.20
C LYS A 210 -14.16 -11.85 27.61
N GLY A 211 -15.22 -12.09 26.84
CA GLY A 211 -16.15 -13.21 27.03
C GLY A 211 -15.45 -14.56 26.87
N LEU A 212 -14.73 -14.75 25.76
CA LEU A 212 -13.93 -15.94 25.48
C LEU A 212 -12.87 -16.19 26.55
N ASN A 213 -12.07 -15.18 26.93
CA ASN A 213 -11.05 -15.32 27.97
C ASN A 213 -11.64 -15.64 29.36
N ASN A 214 -12.88 -15.24 29.64
CA ASN A 214 -13.58 -15.57 30.88
C ASN A 214 -14.19 -16.98 30.86
N GLU A 215 -14.62 -17.48 29.70
CA GLU A 215 -15.04 -18.87 29.50
C GLU A 215 -13.83 -19.82 29.59
N THR A 216 -12.70 -19.50 28.96
CA THR A 216 -11.48 -20.31 29.08
C THR A 216 -10.99 -20.39 30.53
N LYS A 217 -11.07 -19.28 31.30
CA LYS A 217 -10.76 -19.27 32.75
C LYS A 217 -11.79 -20.03 33.60
N LYS A 218 -13.05 -20.13 33.18
CA LYS A 218 -14.06 -20.96 33.86
C LYS A 218 -13.83 -22.44 33.57
N GLU A 219 -13.50 -22.81 32.34
CA GLU A 219 -13.14 -24.18 31.98
C GLU A 219 -11.85 -24.63 32.68
N THR A 220 -10.81 -23.77 32.77
CA THR A 220 -9.60 -24.14 33.54
C THR A 220 -9.89 -24.27 35.04
N LYS A 221 -10.83 -23.48 35.61
CA LYS A 221 -11.21 -23.62 37.02
C LYS A 221 -12.13 -24.83 37.28
N GLU A 222 -12.95 -25.24 36.32
CA GLU A 222 -13.77 -26.46 36.43
C GLU A 222 -12.94 -27.74 36.20
N GLU A 223 -11.95 -27.72 35.31
CA GLU A 223 -10.99 -28.82 35.16
C GLU A 223 -10.03 -28.93 36.35
N VAL A 224 -9.50 -27.82 36.89
CA VAL A 224 -8.65 -27.86 38.10
C VAL A 224 -9.45 -28.32 39.32
N ASN A 225 -10.73 -27.95 39.47
CA ASN A 225 -11.57 -28.47 40.56
C ASN A 225 -12.00 -29.94 40.39
N LYS A 226 -12.01 -30.48 39.17
CA LYS A 226 -12.20 -31.92 38.93
C LYS A 226 -10.91 -32.71 39.17
N ILE A 227 -9.74 -32.14 38.85
CA ILE A 227 -8.44 -32.77 39.07
C ILE A 227 -8.04 -32.75 40.56
N GLU A 228 -8.34 -31.67 41.30
CA GLU A 228 -8.05 -31.57 42.75
C GLU A 228 -8.86 -32.55 43.63
N LYS A 229 -9.92 -33.18 43.10
CA LYS A 229 -10.67 -34.22 43.82
C LYS A 229 -10.16 -35.65 43.59
N LEU A 230 -9.13 -35.87 42.76
CA LEU A 230 -8.66 -37.21 42.41
C LEU A 230 -7.24 -37.57 42.88
N ASP A 231 -6.49 -36.65 43.51
CA ASP A 231 -5.07 -36.89 43.83
C ASP A 231 -4.71 -36.84 45.33
N SER A 232 -5.45 -37.60 46.15
CA SER A 232 -5.09 -37.86 47.56
C SER A 232 -4.53 -39.26 47.83
N LYS A 233 -4.04 -39.99 46.81
CA LYS A 233 -3.37 -41.28 47.00
C LYS A 233 -1.89 -41.22 46.64
N LYS A 234 -1.08 -41.06 47.69
CA LYS A 234 0.38 -41.15 47.71
C LYS A 234 0.89 -42.39 46.96
N TRP A 235 1.72 -42.17 45.95
CA TRP A 235 2.26 -43.15 44.99
C TRP A 235 3.29 -44.14 45.55
N TRP A 236 3.76 -43.95 46.79
CA TRP A 236 4.77 -44.80 47.44
C TRP A 236 4.22 -46.00 48.24
N LYS A 237 2.93 -46.32 48.12
CA LYS A 237 2.30 -47.49 48.81
C LYS A 237 2.27 -48.79 47.99
N PHE A 238 3.07 -48.89 46.93
CA PHE A 238 3.12 -50.10 46.07
C PHE A 238 4.32 -51.03 46.37
N TRP A 239 5.10 -50.75 47.41
CA TRP A 239 6.20 -51.60 47.86
C TRP A 239 6.20 -51.71 49.38
N GLU A 240 5.25 -52.49 49.93
CA GLU A 240 5.31 -53.15 51.24
C GLU A 240 4.24 -54.23 51.34
#